data_AF-A0A0J1HSE2-F1
#
_entry.id   AF-A0A0J1HSE2-F1
#
_cell.length_a   1.000
_cell.length_b   1.000
_cell.length_c   1.000
_cell.angle_alpha   90.00
_cell.angle_beta   90.00
_cell.angle_gamma   90.00
#
_symmetry.space_group_name_H-M   'P 1'
#
loop_
_entity.id
_entity.type
_entity.pdbx_description
1 polymer ?
#
loop_
_entity_poly.entity_id
_entity_poly.type
_entity_poly.pdbx_seq_one_letter_code
_entity_poly.pdbx_strand_id
1 'polypeptide(L)'
;MTLESYGNYYDKRVESIDEKICELISQRKIISSDPGDPTSQHIAIWSKKYNLNGDFLNDVFSHLPREDMYKPIEVPKGFLKNKPVLKSYEDNNVFYSVPFIRQYKNASLVHLNIDKDVSEEKPGDMHHFIFIELSIDGTHIDYDCRNDHGGASGGHISFEFIVTPPLPDNMSNIKLIFKEYNEPLKRKPTGLEFVFSLDK
;
A
#
# COMPACT_ATOMS: atom_id res chain seq x y z
N MET A 1 -12.27 -9.86 -13.39
CA MET A 1 -11.80 -9.37 -14.69
C MET A 1 -11.12 -10.55 -15.37
N THR A 2 -11.78 -11.14 -16.36
CA THR A 2 -11.16 -12.16 -17.21
C THR A 2 -10.23 -11.44 -18.19
N LEU A 3 -8.94 -11.74 -18.14
CA LEU A 3 -7.99 -11.31 -19.17
C LEU A 3 -8.41 -11.99 -20.48
N GLU A 4 -9.17 -11.28 -21.31
CA GLU A 4 -9.31 -11.65 -22.71
C GLU A 4 -7.95 -11.41 -23.38
N SER A 5 -7.23 -12.53 -23.59
CA SER A 5 -5.88 -12.54 -24.15
C SER A 5 -5.92 -12.08 -25.61
N TYR A 6 -5.13 -11.04 -25.89
CA TYR A 6 -4.51 -10.90 -27.20
C TYR A 6 -3.68 -12.17 -27.46
N GLY A 7 -4.12 -13.01 -28.40
CA GLY A 7 -3.36 -14.14 -28.95
C GLY A 7 -3.02 -15.24 -27.94
N ASN A 8 -3.85 -16.28 -27.88
CA ASN A 8 -3.74 -17.42 -26.97
C ASN A 8 -2.57 -18.38 -27.34
N TYR A 9 -1.34 -17.86 -27.48
CA TYR A 9 -0.14 -18.66 -27.70
C TYR A 9 0.62 -18.84 -26.39
N TYR A 10 0.71 -20.10 -25.94
CA TYR A 10 1.53 -20.52 -24.82
C TYR A 10 2.44 -21.67 -25.28
N ASP A 11 3.75 -21.50 -25.14
CA ASP A 11 4.73 -22.52 -25.50
C ASP A 11 4.82 -23.57 -24.39
N LYS A 12 4.13 -24.71 -24.58
CA LYS A 12 4.10 -25.79 -23.57
C LYS A 12 5.48 -26.33 -23.16
N ARG A 13 6.54 -26.06 -23.91
CA ARG A 13 7.90 -26.47 -23.53
C ARG A 13 8.38 -25.79 -22.24
N VAL A 14 7.79 -24.64 -21.87
CA VAL A 14 8.15 -23.93 -20.63
C VAL A 14 7.27 -24.33 -19.43
N GLU A 15 6.24 -25.14 -19.61
CA GLU A 15 5.24 -25.48 -18.57
C GLU A 15 5.87 -26.02 -17.28
N SER A 16 6.80 -26.97 -17.39
CA SER A 16 7.49 -27.52 -16.21
C SER A 16 8.41 -26.51 -15.51
N ILE A 17 8.91 -25.51 -16.25
CA ILE A 17 9.73 -24.43 -15.69
C ILE A 17 8.84 -23.44 -14.94
N ASP A 18 7.72 -23.05 -15.53
CA ASP A 18 6.75 -22.14 -14.91
C ASP A 18 6.16 -22.75 -13.63
N GLU A 19 5.80 -24.03 -13.65
CA GLU A 19 5.37 -24.75 -12.45
C GLU A 19 6.47 -24.75 -11.38
N LYS A 20 7.74 -24.95 -11.78
CA LYS A 20 8.87 -24.90 -10.84
C LYS A 20 9.09 -23.50 -10.27
N ILE A 21 8.84 -22.44 -11.04
CA ILE A 21 8.88 -21.06 -10.55
C ILE A 21 7.80 -20.88 -9.48
N CYS A 22 6.57 -21.34 -9.70
CA CYS A 22 5.51 -21.30 -8.69
C CYS A 22 5.91 -22.04 -7.40
N GLU A 23 6.48 -23.24 -7.52
CA GLU A 23 6.99 -24.01 -6.38
C GLU A 23 8.05 -23.23 -5.59
N LEU A 24 9.02 -22.62 -6.27
CA LEU A 24 10.10 -21.86 -5.64
C LEU A 24 9.59 -20.58 -4.96
N ILE A 25 8.61 -19.89 -5.57
CA ILE A 25 7.95 -18.73 -4.96
C ILE A 25 7.23 -19.16 -3.67
N SER A 26 6.51 -20.28 -3.71
CA SER A 26 5.83 -20.85 -2.54
C SER A 26 6.81 -21.18 -1.41
N GLN A 27 7.92 -21.86 -1.74
CA GLN A 27 8.97 -22.18 -0.77
C GLN A 27 9.58 -20.93 -0.15
N ARG A 28 9.88 -19.90 -0.95
CA ARG A 28 10.41 -18.61 -0.47
C ARG A 28 9.46 -17.98 0.55
N LYS A 29 8.15 -18.00 0.29
CA LYS A 29 7.12 -17.46 1.17
C LYS A 29 7.00 -18.20 2.49
N ILE A 30 7.14 -19.53 2.48
CA ILE A 30 7.12 -20.35 3.71
C ILE A 30 8.32 -20.02 4.61
N ILE A 31 9.48 -19.74 4.01
CA ILE A 31 10.71 -19.43 4.76
C ILE A 31 10.65 -18.03 5.38
N SER A 32 10.14 -17.03 4.66
CA SER A 32 9.96 -15.68 5.19
C SER A 32 8.81 -14.97 4.50
N SER A 33 7.95 -14.32 5.29
CA SER A 33 6.89 -13.42 4.83
C SER A 33 7.43 -12.07 4.37
N ASP A 34 8.61 -11.66 4.86
CA ASP A 34 9.32 -10.44 4.44
C ASP A 34 10.84 -10.69 4.35
N PRO A 35 11.31 -11.32 3.27
CA PRO A 35 12.72 -11.60 3.06
C PRO A 35 13.53 -10.39 2.57
N GLY A 36 12.88 -9.25 2.32
CA GLY A 36 13.49 -8.12 1.61
C GLY A 36 13.93 -8.46 0.18
N ASP A 37 14.68 -7.52 -0.40
CA ASP A 37 15.25 -7.63 -1.74
C ASP A 37 16.69 -8.17 -1.70
N PRO A 38 17.11 -8.98 -2.70
CA PRO A 38 18.52 -9.34 -2.85
C PRO A 38 19.40 -8.09 -2.97
N THR A 39 20.59 -8.14 -2.35
CA THR A 39 21.56 -7.04 -2.47
C THR A 39 22.02 -6.84 -3.91
N SER A 40 22.46 -5.62 -4.26
CA SER A 40 23.00 -5.32 -5.58
C SER A 40 24.19 -6.23 -5.97
N GLN A 41 24.95 -6.70 -4.97
CA GLN A 41 26.02 -7.67 -5.19
C GLN A 41 25.48 -9.04 -5.64
N HIS A 42 24.43 -9.55 -4.99
CA HIS A 42 23.78 -10.79 -5.41
C HIS A 42 23.20 -10.66 -6.82
N ILE A 43 22.51 -9.55 -7.11
CA ILE A 43 21.94 -9.29 -8.44
C ILE A 43 23.04 -9.27 -9.51
N ALA A 44 24.16 -8.59 -9.28
CA ALA A 44 25.27 -8.56 -10.23
C ALA A 44 25.85 -9.96 -10.49
N ILE A 45 26.03 -10.78 -9.44
CA ILE A 45 26.53 -12.14 -9.54
C ILE A 45 25.55 -13.02 -10.35
N TRP A 46 24.26 -12.97 -10.03
CA TRP A 46 23.25 -13.81 -10.70
C TRP A 46 22.99 -13.38 -12.14
N SER A 47 22.97 -12.07 -12.41
CA SER A 47 22.86 -11.52 -13.76
C SER A 47 23.95 -12.09 -14.67
N LYS A 48 25.21 -12.06 -14.22
CA LYS A 48 26.34 -12.62 -14.96
C LYS A 48 26.25 -14.14 -15.09
N LYS A 49 25.89 -14.83 -14.00
CA LYS A 49 25.84 -16.30 -13.97
C LYS A 49 24.78 -16.87 -14.92
N TYR A 50 23.61 -16.26 -14.96
CA TYR A 50 22.46 -16.76 -15.73
C TYR A 50 22.24 -16.00 -17.04
N ASN A 51 23.13 -15.05 -17.38
CA ASN A 51 23.01 -14.17 -18.55
C ASN A 51 21.66 -13.43 -18.60
N LEU A 52 21.28 -12.83 -17.47
CA LEU A 52 20.06 -12.05 -17.29
C LEU A 52 20.40 -10.57 -17.11
N ASN A 53 19.48 -9.70 -17.51
CA ASN A 53 19.58 -8.27 -17.21
C ASN A 53 19.37 -8.04 -15.71
N GLY A 54 20.22 -7.22 -15.08
CA GLY A 54 20.17 -6.97 -13.65
C GLY A 54 18.95 -6.18 -13.20
N ASP A 55 18.50 -5.22 -14.02
CA ASP A 55 17.29 -4.44 -13.75
C ASP A 55 16.05 -5.34 -13.82
N PHE A 56 16.00 -6.26 -14.79
CA PHE A 56 14.97 -7.29 -14.84
C PHE A 56 14.94 -8.15 -13.58
N LEU A 57 16.09 -8.58 -13.06
CA LEU A 57 16.14 -9.32 -11.79
C LEU A 57 15.67 -8.48 -10.61
N ASN A 58 16.07 -7.20 -10.54
CA ASN A 58 15.58 -6.27 -9.51
C ASN A 58 14.05 -6.18 -9.56
N ASP A 59 13.48 -6.03 -10.75
CA ASP A 59 12.03 -5.96 -10.93
C ASP A 59 11.34 -7.26 -10.49
N VAL A 60 11.83 -8.42 -10.92
CA VAL A 60 11.26 -9.71 -10.51
C VAL A 60 11.25 -9.85 -8.99
N PHE A 61 12.42 -9.71 -8.34
CA PHE A 61 12.53 -9.94 -6.90
C PHE A 61 11.73 -8.96 -6.07
N SER A 62 11.62 -7.72 -6.55
CA SER A 62 10.91 -6.67 -5.85
C SER A 62 9.39 -6.75 -5.96
N HIS A 63 8.84 -7.66 -6.77
CA HIS A 63 7.40 -7.99 -6.79
C HIS A 63 7.07 -9.25 -5.98
N LEU A 64 8.02 -10.19 -5.82
CA LEU A 64 7.79 -11.46 -5.11
C LEU A 64 7.22 -11.34 -3.68
N PRO A 65 7.67 -10.40 -2.82
CA PRO A 65 7.12 -10.29 -1.46
C PRO A 65 5.71 -9.66 -1.42
N ARG A 66 5.15 -9.22 -2.56
CA ARG A 66 3.94 -8.37 -2.62
C ARG A 66 2.73 -9.05 -3.21
N GLU A 67 2.59 -10.35 -3.01
CA GLU A 67 1.39 -11.09 -3.45
C GLU A 67 0.10 -10.44 -2.89
N ASP A 68 0.20 -9.85 -1.71
CA ASP A 68 -0.89 -9.14 -1.04
C ASP A 68 -1.51 -8.03 -1.92
N MET A 69 -0.71 -7.37 -2.77
CA MET A 69 -1.20 -6.36 -3.71
C MET A 69 -2.11 -6.91 -4.81
N TYR A 70 -2.01 -8.21 -5.09
CA TYR A 70 -2.84 -8.88 -6.09
C TYR A 70 -4.09 -9.51 -5.48
N LYS A 71 -4.27 -9.42 -4.15
CA LYS A 71 -5.52 -9.82 -3.51
C LYS A 71 -6.65 -8.90 -3.99
N PRO A 72 -7.84 -9.45 -4.28
CA PRO A 72 -8.99 -8.62 -4.58
C PRO A 72 -9.25 -7.62 -3.46
N ILE A 73 -9.45 -6.35 -3.82
CA ILE A 73 -9.87 -5.31 -2.87
C ILE A 73 -11.33 -5.56 -2.52
N GLU A 74 -11.62 -5.67 -1.22
CA GLU A 74 -12.98 -5.79 -0.71
C GLU A 74 -13.76 -4.50 -0.99
N VAL A 75 -14.75 -4.56 -1.87
CA VAL A 75 -15.61 -3.40 -2.17
C VAL A 75 -16.54 -3.14 -0.99
N PRO A 76 -16.50 -1.94 -0.36
CA PRO A 76 -17.37 -1.62 0.77
C PRO A 76 -18.86 -1.69 0.39
N LYS A 77 -19.65 -2.41 1.17
CA LYS A 77 -21.07 -2.71 0.90
C LYS A 77 -21.93 -2.57 2.15
N GLY A 78 -23.13 -2.03 1.96
CA GLY A 78 -24.09 -1.81 3.04
C GLY A 78 -23.61 -0.72 4.00
N PHE A 79 -23.60 0.52 3.53
CA PHE A 79 -23.29 1.70 4.35
C PHE A 79 -24.14 1.72 5.63
N LEU A 80 -23.49 2.01 6.76
CA LEU A 80 -24.12 2.09 8.08
C LEU A 80 -24.17 3.53 8.58
N LYS A 81 -23.02 4.21 8.66
CA LYS A 81 -22.91 5.57 9.22
C LYS A 81 -21.55 6.20 8.90
N ASN A 82 -21.50 7.53 9.00
CA ASN A 82 -20.24 8.27 9.13
C ASN A 82 -19.96 8.51 10.61
N LYS A 83 -18.81 8.05 11.11
CA LYS A 83 -18.39 8.29 12.49
C LYS A 83 -17.38 9.43 12.51
N PRO A 84 -17.70 10.57 13.15
CA PRO A 84 -16.75 11.68 13.26
C PRO A 84 -15.54 11.24 14.08
N VAL A 85 -14.36 11.58 13.59
CA VAL A 85 -13.07 11.32 14.25
C VAL A 85 -12.39 12.64 14.59
N LEU A 86 -12.40 13.60 13.66
CA LEU A 86 -11.89 14.96 13.83
C LEU A 86 -10.48 15.01 14.44
N LYS A 87 -9.59 14.13 13.96
CA LYS A 87 -8.18 14.13 14.37
C LYS A 87 -7.36 14.85 13.31
N SER A 88 -6.39 15.63 13.76
CA SER A 88 -5.48 16.35 12.89
C SER A 88 -4.09 16.47 13.51
N TYR A 89 -3.12 16.63 12.64
CA TYR A 89 -1.71 16.78 12.95
C TYR A 89 -1.11 17.74 11.93
N GLU A 90 -0.18 18.57 12.34
CA GLU A 90 0.47 19.53 11.44
C GLU A 90 1.99 19.39 11.57
N ASP A 91 2.67 19.32 10.44
CA ASP A 91 4.12 19.26 10.35
C ASP A 91 4.61 20.00 9.12
N ASN A 92 5.65 20.82 9.26
CA ASN A 92 6.27 21.55 8.15
C ASN A 92 5.27 22.30 7.23
N ASN A 93 4.27 22.96 7.81
CA ASN A 93 3.16 23.65 7.11
C ASN A 93 2.28 22.74 6.23
N VAL A 94 2.26 21.44 6.55
CA VAL A 94 1.35 20.47 5.96
C VAL A 94 0.40 19.98 7.05
N PHE A 95 -0.91 20.13 6.79
CA PHE A 95 -1.98 19.77 7.70
C PHE A 95 -2.58 18.41 7.31
N TYR A 96 -2.41 17.42 8.16
CA TYR A 96 -2.95 16.08 8.01
C TYR A 96 -4.22 15.95 8.84
N SER A 97 -5.29 15.38 8.28
CA SER A 97 -6.51 15.15 9.05
C SER A 97 -7.28 13.90 8.66
N VAL A 98 -7.91 13.29 9.67
CA VAL A 98 -8.94 12.25 9.51
C VAL A 98 -10.25 12.81 10.07
N PRO A 99 -11.11 13.40 9.21
CA PRO A 99 -12.32 14.05 9.68
C PRO A 99 -13.37 13.03 10.15
N PHE A 100 -13.53 11.93 9.42
CA PHE A 100 -14.49 10.87 9.73
C PHE A 100 -14.05 9.53 9.15
N ILE A 101 -14.65 8.46 9.66
CA ILE A 101 -14.54 7.10 9.13
C ILE A 101 -15.93 6.66 8.67
N ARG A 102 -16.09 6.20 7.43
CA ARG A 102 -17.34 5.58 6.98
C ARG A 102 -17.37 4.12 7.41
N GLN A 103 -18.50 3.69 7.95
CA GLN A 103 -18.72 2.32 8.37
C GLN A 103 -19.64 1.62 7.38
N TYR A 104 -19.20 0.46 6.89
CA TYR A 104 -19.98 -0.47 6.07
C TYR A 104 -20.11 -1.79 6.81
N LYS A 105 -21.02 -2.66 6.36
CA LYS A 105 -21.21 -3.99 6.98
C LYS A 105 -19.97 -4.87 6.88
N ASN A 106 -19.20 -4.77 5.80
CA ASN A 106 -18.04 -5.63 5.51
C ASN A 106 -16.69 -4.93 5.63
N ALA A 107 -16.63 -3.60 5.78
CA ALA A 107 -15.38 -2.83 5.83
C ALA A 107 -15.56 -1.47 6.52
N SER A 108 -14.44 -0.83 6.84
CA SER A 108 -14.39 0.58 7.22
C SER A 108 -13.61 1.38 6.19
N LEU A 109 -14.00 2.62 5.95
CA LEU A 109 -13.31 3.53 5.03
C LEU A 109 -12.73 4.71 5.82
N VAL A 110 -11.41 4.80 5.89
CA VAL A 110 -10.68 5.88 6.56
C VAL A 110 -10.33 6.93 5.51
N HIS A 111 -10.77 8.17 5.73
CA HIS A 111 -10.44 9.31 4.87
C HIS A 111 -9.27 10.07 5.48
N LEU A 112 -8.15 10.13 4.76
CA LEU A 112 -7.03 11.00 5.10
C LEU A 112 -7.03 12.18 4.14
N ASN A 113 -6.96 13.39 4.71
CA ASN A 113 -6.73 14.63 3.98
C ASN A 113 -5.35 15.17 4.32
N ILE A 114 -4.71 15.78 3.33
CA ILE A 114 -3.44 16.47 3.44
C ILE A 114 -3.61 17.81 2.75
N ASP A 115 -3.49 18.88 3.52
CA ASP A 115 -3.70 20.24 3.06
C ASP A 115 -2.39 21.01 3.22
N LYS A 116 -1.96 21.69 2.14
CA LYS A 116 -0.76 22.53 2.12
C LYS A 116 -1.08 23.84 1.43
N ASP A 117 -0.51 24.94 1.94
CA ASP A 117 -0.53 26.20 1.23
C ASP A 117 0.42 26.15 0.03
N VAL A 118 -0.14 26.34 -1.17
CA VAL A 118 0.59 26.32 -2.44
C VAL A 118 0.86 27.73 -2.98
N SER A 119 0.55 28.77 -2.20
CA SER A 119 0.72 30.18 -2.60
C SER A 119 2.17 30.55 -2.92
N GLU A 120 3.14 29.88 -2.29
CA GLU A 120 4.58 30.09 -2.50
C GLU A 120 5.26 29.01 -3.36
N GLU A 121 4.51 28.01 -3.87
CA GLU A 121 5.10 26.93 -4.69
C GLU A 121 5.52 27.43 -6.07
N LYS A 122 6.74 27.05 -6.48
CA LYS A 122 7.24 27.40 -7.80
C LYS A 122 6.69 26.44 -8.86
N PRO A 123 6.46 26.90 -10.10
CA PRO A 123 6.18 26.02 -11.22
C PRO A 123 7.32 24.99 -11.38
N GLY A 124 7.04 23.72 -11.09
CA GLY A 124 8.03 22.63 -11.08
C GLY A 124 8.23 21.93 -9.73
N ASP A 125 7.75 22.50 -8.63
CA ASP A 125 7.71 21.83 -7.31
C ASP A 125 6.58 20.76 -7.24
N MET A 126 5.65 20.81 -8.20
CA MET A 126 4.58 19.82 -8.32
C MET A 126 5.13 18.47 -8.76
N HIS A 127 4.57 17.42 -8.16
CA HIS A 127 4.73 15.99 -8.47
C HIS A 127 5.77 15.21 -7.66
N HIS A 128 5.91 15.44 -6.35
CA HIS A 128 6.18 14.29 -5.50
C HIS A 128 4.91 13.47 -5.39
N PHE A 129 4.90 12.28 -6.01
CA PHE A 129 3.88 11.30 -5.72
C PHE A 129 4.04 10.89 -4.25
N ILE A 130 3.09 11.31 -3.43
CA ILE A 130 3.06 10.94 -2.03
C ILE A 130 2.44 9.54 -1.96
N PHE A 131 3.23 8.56 -1.53
CA PHE A 131 2.73 7.21 -1.26
C PHE A 131 2.54 7.07 0.24
N ILE A 132 1.30 6.96 0.69
CA ILE A 132 0.98 6.75 2.10
C ILE A 132 0.32 5.40 2.27
N GLU A 133 0.73 4.70 3.31
CA GLU A 133 0.07 3.51 3.80
C GLU A 133 -0.53 3.73 5.17
N LEU A 134 -1.63 3.02 5.42
CA LEU A 134 -2.29 2.95 6.71
C LEU A 134 -2.04 1.57 7.33
N SER A 135 -1.70 1.54 8.61
CA SER A 135 -1.82 0.34 9.45
C SER A 135 -2.62 0.65 10.71
N ILE A 136 -3.28 -0.37 11.25
CA ILE A 136 -4.12 -0.26 12.45
C ILE A 136 -3.44 -0.97 13.60
N ASP A 137 -3.32 -0.28 14.73
CA ASP A 137 -2.82 -0.85 15.99
C ASP A 137 -3.84 -0.65 17.13
N GLY A 138 -3.63 -1.34 18.24
CA GLY A 138 -4.45 -1.25 19.45
C GLY A 138 -5.54 -2.32 19.56
N THR A 139 -5.47 -3.37 18.73
CA THR A 139 -6.28 -4.58 18.86
C THR A 139 -5.45 -5.83 18.61
N HIS A 140 -6.00 -7.00 18.90
CA HIS A 140 -5.41 -8.30 18.54
C HIS A 140 -5.83 -8.80 17.15
N ILE A 141 -6.60 -7.98 16.41
CA ILE A 141 -7.07 -8.28 15.06
C ILE A 141 -6.06 -7.71 14.07
N ASP A 142 -5.63 -8.53 13.13
CA ASP A 142 -4.83 -8.10 11.99
C ASP A 142 -5.76 -7.55 10.90
N TYR A 143 -5.58 -6.28 10.53
CA TYR A 143 -6.42 -5.59 9.56
C TYR A 143 -5.68 -5.45 8.23
N ASP A 144 -6.32 -5.87 7.13
CA ASP A 144 -5.86 -5.51 5.79
C ASP A 144 -6.30 -4.09 5.46
N CYS A 145 -5.33 -3.23 5.14
CA CYS A 145 -5.53 -1.82 4.85
C CYS A 145 -5.08 -1.55 3.42
N ARG A 146 -6.02 -1.14 2.56
CA ARG A 146 -5.79 -0.91 1.13
C ARG A 146 -6.17 0.50 0.75
N ASN A 147 -5.25 1.23 0.12
CA ASN A 147 -5.61 2.45 -0.58
C ASN A 147 -6.40 2.07 -1.85
N ASP A 148 -7.63 2.56 -1.96
CA ASP A 148 -8.53 2.28 -3.11
C ASP A 148 -8.73 3.52 -3.99
N HIS A 149 -8.60 4.69 -3.39
CA HIS A 149 -8.73 5.95 -4.10
C HIS A 149 -7.83 7.02 -3.52
N GLY A 150 -7.48 7.97 -4.38
CA GLY A 150 -6.86 9.21 -3.98
C GLY A 150 -7.00 10.26 -5.08
N GLY A 151 -6.97 11.52 -4.67
CA GLY A 151 -7.08 12.65 -5.58
C GLY A 151 -6.33 13.85 -5.01
N ALA A 152 -5.69 14.62 -5.89
CA ALA A 152 -4.94 15.81 -5.52
C ALA A 152 -5.39 16.99 -6.39
N SER A 153 -5.64 18.13 -5.75
CA SER A 153 -5.97 19.39 -6.43
C SER A 153 -5.69 20.58 -5.53
N GLY A 154 -4.98 21.60 -6.04
CA GLY A 154 -4.89 22.92 -5.41
C GLY A 154 -4.37 22.91 -3.97
N GLY A 155 -3.37 22.09 -3.66
CA GLY A 155 -2.81 21.95 -2.30
C GLY A 155 -3.54 20.98 -1.39
N HIS A 156 -4.68 20.44 -1.83
CA HIS A 156 -5.42 19.40 -1.14
C HIS A 156 -5.15 18.03 -1.76
N ILE A 157 -4.80 17.05 -0.94
CA ILE A 157 -4.67 15.65 -1.31
C ILE A 157 -5.57 14.83 -0.41
N SER A 158 -6.28 13.88 -0.99
CA SER A 158 -7.16 12.97 -0.27
C SER A 158 -6.78 11.53 -0.58
N PHE A 159 -6.85 10.66 0.43
CA PHE A 159 -6.71 9.22 0.32
C PHE A 159 -7.90 8.54 0.99
N GLU A 160 -8.40 7.48 0.35
CA GLU A 160 -9.42 6.59 0.91
C GLU A 160 -8.80 5.21 1.16
N PHE A 161 -8.77 4.79 2.43
CA PHE A 161 -8.26 3.49 2.84
C PHE A 161 -9.39 2.57 3.27
N ILE A 162 -9.52 1.43 2.59
CA ILE A 162 -10.40 0.34 2.97
C ILE A 162 -9.70 -0.50 4.04
N VAL A 163 -10.38 -0.70 5.17
CA VAL A 163 -9.92 -1.48 6.31
C VAL A 163 -10.84 -2.69 6.49
N THR A 164 -10.25 -3.88 6.44
CA THR A 164 -10.96 -5.17 6.56
C THR A 164 -10.29 -6.06 7.61
N PRO A 165 -11.03 -6.65 8.57
CA PRO A 165 -12.48 -6.52 8.82
C PRO A 165 -12.91 -5.08 9.20
N PRO A 166 -14.22 -4.76 9.26
CA PRO A 166 -14.65 -3.43 9.68
C PRO A 166 -14.16 -3.12 11.11
N LEU A 167 -13.77 -1.86 11.34
CA LEU A 167 -13.38 -1.36 12.65
C LEU A 167 -14.55 -1.45 13.64
N PRO A 168 -14.27 -1.73 14.93
CA PRO A 168 -15.31 -1.84 15.94
C PRO A 168 -16.05 -0.52 16.17
N ASP A 169 -17.31 -0.62 16.62
CA ASP A 169 -18.11 0.56 16.95
C ASP A 169 -17.45 1.43 18.03
N ASN A 170 -16.80 0.82 19.02
CA ASN A 170 -15.94 1.50 19.96
C ASN A 170 -14.49 1.48 19.45
N MET A 171 -13.96 2.66 19.13
CA MET A 171 -12.62 2.81 18.54
C MET A 171 -11.61 3.45 19.50
N SER A 172 -11.91 3.62 20.79
CA SER A 172 -11.01 4.40 21.67
C SER A 172 -9.56 3.87 21.62
N ASN A 173 -9.37 2.56 21.71
CA ASN A 173 -8.03 1.97 21.69
C ASN A 173 -7.40 1.88 20.29
N ILE A 174 -8.09 2.29 19.22
CA ILE A 174 -7.59 2.17 17.85
C ILE A 174 -6.59 3.29 17.56
N LYS A 175 -5.46 2.91 16.97
CA LYS A 175 -4.49 3.83 16.41
C LYS A 175 -4.45 3.67 14.90
N LEU A 176 -4.58 4.79 14.19
CA LEU A 176 -4.33 4.87 12.75
C LEU A 176 -2.88 5.31 12.57
N ILE A 177 -2.04 4.46 12.00
CA ILE A 177 -0.62 4.75 11.77
C ILE A 177 -0.43 4.97 10.27
N PHE A 178 0.03 6.16 9.90
CA PHE A 178 0.30 6.51 8.51
C PHE A 178 1.81 6.59 8.30
N LYS A 179 2.29 5.97 7.22
CA LYS A 179 3.71 5.99 6.83
C LYS A 179 3.85 6.44 5.39
N GLU A 180 4.75 7.37 5.17
CA GLU A 180 5.04 7.90 3.83
C GLU A 180 6.26 7.22 3.20
N TYR A 181 6.17 7.04 1.88
CA TYR A 181 7.20 6.44 1.04
C TYR A 181 7.49 7.31 -0.19
N ASN A 182 8.75 7.35 -0.60
CA ASN A 182 9.19 8.06 -1.81
C ASN A 182 8.83 7.30 -3.09
N GLU A 183 8.62 5.99 -2.98
CA GLU A 183 8.31 5.11 -4.10
C GLU A 183 7.09 4.26 -3.75
N PRO A 184 6.29 3.85 -4.75
CA PRO A 184 5.19 2.96 -4.50
C PRO A 184 5.69 1.65 -3.88
N LEU A 185 4.76 0.89 -3.31
CA LEU A 185 5.04 -0.43 -2.77
C LEU A 185 6.03 -0.37 -1.58
N LYS A 186 5.78 0.44 -0.55
CA LYS A 186 6.60 0.49 0.68
C LYS A 186 8.11 0.70 0.46
N ARG A 187 8.53 1.20 -0.71
CA ARG A 187 9.95 1.34 -1.03
C ARG A 187 10.43 2.66 -0.50
N LYS A 188 11.55 2.63 0.22
CA LYS A 188 12.26 3.80 0.76
C LYS A 188 11.33 4.71 1.58
N PRO A 189 11.10 4.37 2.86
CA PRO A 189 10.40 5.24 3.79
C PRO A 189 11.02 6.65 3.75
N THR A 190 10.19 7.69 3.76
CA THR A 190 10.69 9.07 3.83
C THR A 190 11.18 9.42 5.24
N GLY A 191 10.73 8.65 6.23
CA GLY A 191 10.91 8.91 7.65
C GLY A 191 9.71 9.61 8.29
N LEU A 192 8.76 10.11 7.48
CA LEU A 192 7.51 10.64 7.98
C LEU A 192 6.56 9.50 8.39
N GLU A 193 6.24 9.48 9.67
CA GLU A 193 5.25 8.59 10.28
C GLU A 193 4.44 9.40 11.29
N PHE A 194 3.11 9.31 11.21
CA PHE A 194 2.22 9.98 12.16
C PHE A 194 1.09 9.06 12.59
N VAL A 195 0.62 9.28 13.82
CA VAL A 195 -0.34 8.40 14.49
C VAL A 195 -1.53 9.20 15.00
N PHE A 196 -2.74 8.77 14.63
CA PHE A 196 -3.98 9.25 15.24
C PHE A 196 -4.53 8.20 16.20
N SER A 197 -4.46 8.50 17.51
CA SER A 197 -5.21 7.76 18.52
C SER A 197 -6.68 8.19 18.48
N LEU A 198 -7.57 7.22 18.31
CA LEU A 198 -9.02 7.42 18.24
C LEU A 198 -9.70 7.46 19.62
N ASP A 199 -8.89 7.54 20.69
CA ASP A 199 -9.31 7.86 22.05
C ASP A 199 -10.11 9.17 22.08
N LYS A 200 -11.07 9.23 23.01
CA LYS A 200 -11.93 10.41 23.21
C LYS A 200 -11.11 11.64 23.58
#